data_AF-A0A6L2ZSK5-F1
#
_entry.id   AF-A0A6L2ZSK5-F1
#
_cell.length_a   1.000
_cell.length_b   1.000
_cell.length_c   1.000
_cell.angle_alpha   90.00
_cell.angle_beta   90.00
_cell.angle_gamma   90.00
#
_symmetry.space_group_name_H-M   'P 1'
#
loop_
_entity.id
_entity.type
_entity.pdbx_description
1 polymer ?
#
loop_
_entity_poly.entity_id
_entity_poly.type
_entity_poly.pdbx_seq_one_letter_code
_entity_poly.pdbx_strand_id
1 'polypeptide(L)'
;MAQVAFDTQEFVETLENAGFRTEQAKALSLAVRKSHEVADVATKRDLEDLRKDLTIHITDSHRNLSAEIVGIRKDMEARFEKTDAQIACVRKDMETRFEKVDDNFEKTDAKIVSVHKELSAEIADVRKDMTARFEKTDAQIADVRKDMAVRFEKTDAKIADVRKDFMTEMSLMRKDIEKSGMQTTIKLGGMLVVAVGVILAVLKIPF
;
A
#
# COMPACT_ATOMS: atom_id res chain seq x y z
N MET A 1 -93.02 10.26 -0.62
CA MET A 1 -93.86 9.24 -1.28
C MET A 1 -95.07 9.97 -1.81
N ALA A 2 -96.17 9.33 -2.22
CA ALA A 2 -97.43 10.07 -2.08
C ALA A 2 -97.42 10.54 -0.61
N GLN A 3 -97.48 11.85 -0.35
CA GLN A 3 -97.84 12.30 0.98
C GLN A 3 -99.24 11.72 1.15
N VAL A 4 -99.34 10.57 1.82
CA VAL A 4 -100.62 9.97 2.10
C VAL A 4 -101.27 11.01 2.99
N ALA A 5 -102.15 11.81 2.40
CA ALA A 5 -102.87 12.83 3.13
C ALA A 5 -103.56 12.08 4.27
N PHE A 6 -103.27 12.48 5.50
CA PHE A 6 -103.96 11.90 6.64
C PHE A 6 -105.41 12.31 6.54
N ASP A 7 -106.25 11.42 6.02
CA ASP A 7 -107.68 11.67 5.89
C ASP A 7 -108.30 11.64 7.28
N THR A 8 -108.48 12.83 7.84
CA THR A 8 -109.03 13.00 9.18
C THR A 8 -110.46 12.49 9.29
N GLN A 9 -111.22 12.45 8.20
CA GLN A 9 -112.61 12.00 8.20
C GLN A 9 -112.67 10.47 8.22
N GLU A 10 -111.97 9.81 7.31
CA GLU A 10 -111.87 8.34 7.30
C GLU A 10 -111.37 7.80 8.65
N PHE A 11 -110.38 8.47 9.25
CA PHE A 11 -109.86 8.11 10.57
C PHE A 11 -110.90 8.27 11.70
N VAL A 12 -111.71 9.34 11.69
CA VAL A 12 -112.77 9.56 12.68
C VAL A 12 -113.87 8.51 12.54
N GLU A 13 -114.33 8.24 11.31
CA GLU A 13 -115.35 7.22 11.04
C GLU A 13 -114.89 5.82 11.50
N THR A 14 -113.61 5.50 11.30
CA THR A 14 -113.01 4.23 11.76
C THR A 14 -113.04 4.11 13.29
N LEU A 15 -112.77 5.21 14.01
CA LEU A 15 -112.80 5.24 15.47
C LEU A 15 -114.23 5.20 16.03
N GLU A 16 -115.19 5.89 15.41
CA GLU A 16 -116.60 5.83 15.79
C GLU A 16 -117.18 4.42 15.63
N ASN A 17 -116.87 3.75 14.52
CA ASN A 17 -117.25 2.35 14.29
C ASN A 17 -116.60 1.39 15.29
N ALA A 18 -115.44 1.75 15.85
CA ALA A 18 -114.77 1.00 16.93
C ALA A 18 -115.31 1.33 18.33
N GLY A 19 -116.35 2.16 18.45
CA GLY A 19 -117.04 2.46 19.70
C GLY A 19 -116.56 3.71 20.45
N PHE A 20 -115.70 4.54 19.85
CA PHE A 20 -115.33 5.84 20.41
C PHE A 20 -116.47 6.85 20.21
N ARG A 21 -116.71 7.71 21.19
CA ARG A 21 -117.67 8.82 21.03
C ARG A 21 -117.10 9.83 20.03
N THR A 22 -117.95 10.45 19.23
CA THR A 22 -117.57 11.44 18.19
C THR A 22 -116.55 12.48 18.65
N GLU A 23 -116.72 13.03 19.85
CA GLU A 23 -115.79 14.00 20.42
C GLU A 23 -114.41 13.40 20.72
N GLN A 24 -114.34 12.15 21.16
CA GLN A 24 -113.10 11.44 21.43
C GLN A 24 -112.37 11.06 20.13
N ALA A 25 -113.12 10.60 19.11
CA ALA A 25 -112.58 10.27 17.80
C ALA A 25 -111.98 11.50 17.09
N LYS A 26 -112.69 12.64 17.14
CA LYS A 26 -112.19 13.93 16.63
C LYS A 26 -110.95 14.40 17.38
N ALA A 27 -110.93 14.28 18.71
CA ALA A 27 -109.78 14.66 19.53
C ALA A 27 -108.54 13.82 19.21
N LEU A 28 -108.70 12.51 19.02
CA LEU A 28 -107.59 11.60 18.67
C LEU A 28 -107.09 11.83 17.24
N SER A 29 -107.99 12.02 16.27
CA SER A 29 -107.64 12.41 14.89
C SER A 29 -106.80 13.69 14.84
N LEU A 30 -107.22 14.69 15.63
CA LEU A 30 -106.51 15.95 15.73
C LEU A 30 -105.12 15.77 16.39
N ALA A 31 -105.03 14.97 17.44
CA ALA A 31 -103.76 14.68 18.12
C ALA A 31 -102.77 13.94 17.20
N VAL A 32 -103.24 12.95 16.44
CA VAL A 32 -102.42 12.18 15.49
C VAL A 32 -102.00 13.05 14.30
N ARG A 33 -102.92 13.84 13.72
CA ARG A 33 -102.58 14.80 12.65
C ARG A 33 -101.54 15.80 13.12
N LYS A 34 -101.74 16.38 14.31
CA LYS A 34 -100.78 17.34 14.90
C LYS A 34 -99.44 16.68 15.19
N SER A 35 -99.41 15.41 15.59
CA SER A 35 -98.16 14.65 15.77
C SER A 35 -97.41 14.41 14.45
N HIS A 36 -98.13 14.24 13.34
CA HIS A 36 -97.54 14.09 12.01
C HIS A 36 -97.14 15.44 11.38
N GLU A 37 -97.81 16.54 11.72
CA GLU A 37 -97.43 17.91 11.33
C GLU A 37 -96.16 18.39 12.05
N VAL A 38 -95.90 17.89 13.27
CA VAL A 38 -94.71 18.24 14.08
C VAL A 38 -93.52 17.33 13.80
N ALA A 39 -93.73 16.20 13.11
CA ALA A 39 -92.64 15.31 12.72
C ALA A 39 -91.88 15.92 11.54
N ASP A 40 -90.66 16.40 11.80
CA ASP A 40 -89.76 16.97 10.80
C ASP A 40 -89.19 15.84 9.92
N VAL A 41 -90.03 15.34 9.01
CA VAL A 41 -89.73 14.18 8.17
C VAL A 41 -89.18 14.62 6.82
N ALA A 42 -88.04 14.04 6.44
CA ALA A 42 -87.45 14.26 5.11
C ALA A 42 -88.45 13.87 4.01
N THR A 43 -88.64 14.76 3.05
CA THR A 43 -89.49 14.53 1.89
C THR A 43 -88.79 13.68 0.84
N LYS A 44 -89.57 13.16 -0.12
CA LYS A 44 -89.01 12.47 -1.29
C LYS A 44 -88.03 13.34 -2.08
N ARG A 45 -88.25 14.65 -2.08
CA ARG A 45 -87.40 15.61 -2.77
C ARG A 45 -86.06 15.74 -2.07
N ASP A 46 -86.05 15.82 -0.73
CA ASP A 46 -84.82 15.89 0.05
C ASP A 46 -83.93 14.65 -0.17
N LEU A 47 -84.55 13.47 -0.25
CA LEU A 47 -83.84 12.23 -0.58
C LEU A 47 -83.31 12.22 -2.02
N GLU A 48 -84.06 12.77 -2.98
CA GLU A 48 -83.63 12.84 -4.38
C GLU A 48 -82.47 13.84 -4.57
N ASP A 49 -82.53 14.96 -3.87
CA ASP A 49 -81.47 15.98 -3.88
C ASP A 49 -80.21 15.44 -3.19
N LEU A 50 -80.34 14.79 -2.02
CA LEU A 50 -79.23 14.07 -1.38
C LEU A 50 -78.63 12.97 -2.28
N ARG A 51 -79.48 12.23 -2.99
CA ARG A 51 -79.01 11.19 -3.94
C ARG A 51 -78.20 11.80 -5.08
N LYS A 52 -78.64 12.95 -5.63
CA LYS A 52 -77.89 13.66 -6.68
C LYS A 52 -76.56 14.18 -6.15
N ASP A 53 -76.56 14.84 -5.00
CA ASP A 53 -75.34 15.38 -4.37
C ASP A 53 -74.33 14.26 -4.09
N LEU A 54 -74.80 13.14 -3.53
CA LEU A 54 -73.95 11.98 -3.27
C LEU A 54 -73.40 11.38 -4.58
N THR A 55 -74.22 11.29 -5.63
CA THR A 55 -73.79 10.80 -6.94
C THR A 55 -72.72 11.70 -7.55
N ILE A 56 -72.88 13.02 -7.44
CA ILE A 56 -71.88 14.00 -7.87
C ILE A 56 -70.58 13.81 -7.08
N HIS A 57 -70.65 13.78 -5.75
CA HIS A 57 -69.47 13.60 -4.90
C HIS A 57 -68.71 12.30 -5.17
N ILE A 58 -69.43 11.18 -5.38
CA ILE A 58 -68.83 9.89 -5.73
C ILE A 58 -68.14 9.98 -7.09
N THR A 59 -68.80 10.58 -8.08
CA THR A 59 -68.26 10.72 -9.44
C THR A 59 -67.01 11.60 -9.46
N ASP A 60 -67.04 12.72 -8.74
CA ASP A 60 -65.90 13.63 -8.60
C ASP A 60 -64.74 12.96 -7.87
N SER A 61 -65.02 12.23 -6.79
CA SER A 61 -63.99 11.46 -6.07
C SER A 61 -63.37 10.39 -6.96
N HIS A 62 -64.17 9.65 -7.73
CA HIS A 62 -63.67 8.67 -8.70
C HIS A 62 -62.81 9.32 -9.79
N ARG A 63 -63.21 10.50 -10.29
CA ARG A 63 -62.45 11.25 -11.29
C ARG A 63 -61.11 11.72 -10.73
N ASN A 64 -61.10 12.25 -9.51
CA ASN A 64 -59.88 12.70 -8.83
C ASN A 64 -58.92 11.54 -8.57
N LEU A 65 -59.40 10.42 -8.00
CA LEU A 65 -58.59 9.23 -7.79
C LEU A 65 -58.03 8.67 -9.10
N SER A 66 -58.84 8.66 -10.18
CA SER A 66 -58.37 8.23 -11.50
C SER A 66 -57.25 9.12 -12.03
N ALA A 67 -57.35 10.44 -11.82
CA ALA A 67 -56.31 11.39 -12.20
C ALA A 67 -55.02 11.20 -11.39
N GLU A 68 -55.13 10.98 -10.08
CA GLU A 68 -53.99 10.69 -9.19
C GLU A 68 -53.29 9.37 -9.58
N ILE A 69 -54.05 8.31 -9.87
CA ILE A 69 -53.50 7.02 -10.33
C ILE A 69 -52.72 7.21 -11.64
N VAL A 70 -53.24 7.99 -12.58
CA VAL A 70 -52.53 8.31 -13.83
C VAL A 70 -51.27 9.13 -13.55
N GLY A 71 -51.34 10.08 -12.62
CA GLY A 71 -50.19 10.87 -12.18
C GLY A 71 -49.07 10.01 -11.59
N ILE A 72 -49.41 9.13 -10.64
CA ILE A 72 -48.47 8.18 -10.01
C ILE A 72 -47.86 7.26 -11.06
N ARG A 73 -48.67 6.73 -11.99
CA ARG A 73 -48.14 5.88 -13.07
C ARG A 73 -47.12 6.61 -13.93
N LYS A 74 -47.36 7.88 -14.27
CA LYS A 74 -46.40 8.71 -15.02
C LYS A 74 -45.12 8.98 -14.22
N ASP A 75 -45.22 9.28 -12.92
CA ASP A 75 -44.04 9.47 -12.07
C ASP A 75 -43.22 8.17 -11.95
N MET A 76 -43.89 7.02 -11.82
CA MET A 76 -43.23 5.72 -11.79
C MET A 76 -42.48 5.43 -13.09
N GLU A 77 -43.11 5.64 -14.26
CA GLU A 77 -42.47 5.46 -15.56
C GLU A 77 -41.20 6.34 -15.68
N ALA A 78 -41.31 7.62 -15.33
CA ALA A 78 -40.19 8.55 -15.36
C ALA A 78 -39.05 8.15 -14.40
N ARG A 79 -39.39 7.60 -13.22
CA ARG A 79 -38.39 7.06 -12.28
C ARG A 79 -37.72 5.81 -12.83
N PHE A 80 -38.44 4.91 -13.49
CA PHE A 80 -37.85 3.73 -14.12
C PHE A 80 -36.89 4.12 -15.25
N GLU A 81 -37.31 5.01 -16.15
CA GLU A 81 -36.42 5.54 -17.21
C GLU A 81 -35.15 6.17 -16.63
N LYS A 82 -35.29 6.95 -15.54
CA LYS A 82 -34.14 7.54 -14.84
C LYS A 82 -33.23 6.47 -14.23
N THR A 83 -33.78 5.43 -13.60
CA THR A 83 -33.01 4.32 -13.04
C THR A 83 -32.29 3.53 -14.14
N ASP A 84 -32.94 3.25 -15.26
CA ASP A 84 -32.32 2.57 -16.40
C ASP A 84 -31.16 3.38 -16.99
N ALA A 85 -31.34 4.71 -17.12
CA ALA A 85 -30.28 5.61 -17.54
C ALA A 85 -29.10 5.62 -16.55
N GLN A 86 -29.37 5.58 -15.25
CA GLN A 86 -28.33 5.48 -14.21
C GLN A 86 -27.58 4.14 -14.29
N ILE A 87 -28.29 3.03 -14.48
CA ILE A 87 -27.69 1.70 -14.63
C ILE A 87 -26.81 1.66 -15.88
N ALA A 88 -27.27 2.21 -17.01
CA ALA A 88 -26.50 2.30 -18.24
C ALA A 88 -25.23 3.15 -18.05
N CYS A 89 -25.34 4.28 -17.35
CA CYS A 89 -24.21 5.14 -17.03
C CYS A 89 -23.17 4.41 -16.16
N VAL A 90 -23.60 3.71 -15.10
CA VAL A 90 -22.71 2.93 -14.23
C VAL A 90 -22.01 1.82 -15.00
N ARG A 91 -22.72 1.08 -15.88
CA ARG A 91 -22.10 0.05 -16.73
C ARG A 91 -21.02 0.64 -17.63
N LYS A 92 -21.27 1.82 -18.22
CA LYS A 92 -20.27 2.51 -19.06
C LYS A 92 -19.05 2.97 -18.25
N ASP A 93 -19.24 3.50 -17.04
CA ASP A 93 -18.13 3.86 -16.15
C ASP A 93 -17.32 2.63 -15.75
N MET A 94 -17.98 1.50 -15.46
CA MET A 94 -17.31 0.23 -15.17
C MET A 94 -16.46 -0.25 -16.34
N GLU A 95 -17.00 -0.26 -17.56
CA GLU A 95 -16.24 -0.66 -18.77
C GLU A 95 -14.98 0.20 -18.93
N THR A 96 -15.13 1.52 -18.82
CA THR A 96 -14.01 2.46 -18.93
C THR A 96 -12.95 2.23 -17.84
N ARG A 97 -13.38 1.87 -16.62
CA ARG A 97 -12.46 1.55 -15.52
C ARG A 97 -11.75 0.22 -15.74
N PHE A 98 -12.41 -0.79 -16.32
CA PHE A 98 -11.78 -2.06 -16.65
C PHE A 98 -10.70 -1.88 -17.73
N GLU A 99 -11.00 -1.16 -18.82
CA GLU A 99 -10.01 -0.81 -19.84
C GLU A 99 -8.78 -0.12 -19.23
N LYS A 100 -9.01 0.85 -18.32
CA LYS A 100 -7.90 1.53 -17.63
C LYS A 100 -7.11 0.62 -16.69
N VAL A 101 -7.74 -0.39 -16.10
CA VAL A 101 -7.06 -1.38 -15.27
C VAL A 101 -6.18 -2.28 -16.14
N ASP A 102 -6.69 -2.74 -17.28
CA ASP A 102 -5.92 -3.54 -18.25
C ASP A 102 -4.70 -2.76 -18.77
N ASP A 103 -4.88 -1.50 -19.16
CA ASP A 103 -3.78 -0.59 -19.54
C ASP A 103 -2.70 -0.47 -18.45
N ASN A 104 -3.10 -0.45 -17.19
CA ASN A 104 -2.17 -0.33 -16.06
C ASN A 104 -1.44 -1.65 -15.80
N PHE A 105 -2.10 -2.80 -16.02
CA PHE A 105 -1.46 -4.11 -15.97
C PHE A 105 -0.41 -4.23 -17.06
N GLU A 106 -0.74 -3.91 -18.31
CA GLU A 106 0.22 -3.93 -19.43
C GLU A 106 1.45 -3.06 -19.15
N LYS A 107 1.25 -1.84 -18.63
CA LYS A 107 2.35 -0.95 -18.22
C LYS A 107 3.19 -1.53 -17.08
N THR A 108 2.56 -2.23 -16.14
CA THR A 108 3.27 -2.85 -15.01
C THR A 108 4.10 -4.03 -15.49
N ASP A 109 3.55 -4.89 -16.34
CA ASP A 109 4.26 -6.02 -16.92
C ASP A 109 5.45 -5.54 -17.76
N ALA A 110 5.28 -4.50 -18.58
CA ALA A 110 6.37 -3.88 -19.33
C ALA A 110 7.50 -3.36 -18.41
N LYS A 111 7.15 -2.71 -17.30
CA LYS A 111 8.13 -2.25 -16.30
C LYS A 111 8.86 -3.40 -15.63
N ILE A 112 8.15 -4.46 -15.26
CA ILE A 112 8.75 -5.66 -14.66
C ILE A 112 9.78 -6.28 -15.62
N VAL A 113 9.44 -6.40 -16.91
CA VAL A 113 10.36 -6.90 -17.95
C VAL A 113 11.58 -5.99 -18.09
N SER A 114 11.40 -4.66 -18.10
CA SER A 114 12.51 -3.70 -18.19
C SER A 114 13.46 -3.82 -17.00
N VAL A 115 12.92 -3.79 -15.77
CA VAL A 115 13.71 -3.91 -14.54
C VAL A 115 14.47 -5.23 -14.50
N HIS A 116 13.84 -6.34 -14.89
CA HIS A 116 14.51 -7.64 -14.95
C HIS A 116 15.67 -7.65 -15.96
N LYS A 117 15.48 -7.03 -17.13
CA LYS A 117 16.52 -6.90 -18.15
C LYS A 117 17.69 -6.05 -17.67
N GLU A 118 17.40 -4.90 -17.07
CA GLU A 118 18.41 -3.98 -16.52
C GLU A 118 19.21 -4.66 -15.41
N LEU A 119 18.55 -5.28 -14.43
CA LEU A 119 19.21 -6.00 -13.35
C LEU A 119 20.07 -7.14 -13.86
N SER A 120 19.62 -7.88 -14.87
CA SER A 120 20.41 -8.95 -15.49
C SER A 120 21.68 -8.43 -16.14
N ALA A 121 21.60 -7.26 -16.79
CA ALA A 121 22.76 -6.60 -17.40
C ALA A 121 23.73 -6.10 -16.32
N GLU A 122 23.24 -5.42 -15.28
CA GLU A 122 24.07 -4.95 -14.17
C GLU A 122 24.79 -6.10 -13.44
N ILE A 123 24.09 -7.22 -13.20
CA ILE A 123 24.71 -8.42 -12.61
C ILE A 123 25.82 -8.97 -13.52
N ALA A 124 25.62 -8.99 -14.84
CA ALA A 124 26.65 -9.43 -15.78
C ALA A 124 27.88 -8.52 -15.76
N ASP A 125 27.67 -7.20 -15.72
CA ASP A 125 28.74 -6.21 -15.65
C ASP A 125 29.52 -6.31 -14.34
N VAL A 126 28.84 -6.45 -13.19
CA VAL A 126 29.49 -6.65 -11.88
C VAL A 126 30.33 -7.94 -11.88
N ARG A 127 29.81 -9.04 -12.45
CA ARG A 127 30.59 -10.29 -12.57
C ARG A 127 31.83 -10.08 -13.42
N LYS A 128 31.72 -9.36 -14.54
CA LYS A 128 32.86 -9.05 -15.42
C LYS A 128 33.91 -8.19 -14.71
N ASP A 129 33.50 -7.13 -14.00
CA ASP A 129 34.43 -6.29 -13.21
C ASP A 129 35.10 -7.11 -12.11
N MET A 130 34.35 -7.96 -11.41
CA MET A 130 34.88 -8.84 -10.37
C MET A 130 35.94 -9.80 -10.93
N THR A 131 35.69 -10.46 -12.06
CA THR A 131 36.68 -11.31 -12.74
C THR A 131 37.93 -10.51 -13.12
N ALA A 132 37.77 -9.33 -13.72
CA ALA A 132 38.90 -8.49 -14.12
C ALA A 132 39.75 -8.02 -12.92
N ARG A 133 39.11 -7.71 -11.78
CA ARG A 133 39.83 -7.36 -10.55
C ARG A 133 40.61 -8.53 -9.98
N PHE A 134 40.06 -9.74 -10.00
CA PHE A 134 40.80 -10.93 -9.58
C PHE A 134 42.02 -11.19 -10.46
N GLU A 135 41.87 -11.15 -11.78
CA GLU A 135 43.00 -11.29 -12.71
C GLU A 135 44.09 -10.24 -12.46
N LYS A 136 43.68 -8.98 -12.20
CA LYS A 136 44.62 -7.91 -11.83
C LYS A 136 45.32 -8.18 -10.51
N THR A 137 44.61 -8.65 -9.48
CA THR A 137 45.20 -9.01 -8.19
C THR A 137 46.18 -10.17 -8.33
N ASP A 138 45.83 -11.20 -9.11
CA ASP A 138 46.73 -12.33 -9.38
C ASP A 138 48.01 -11.87 -10.09
N ALA A 139 47.90 -10.99 -11.08
CA ALA A 139 49.05 -10.39 -11.75
C ALA A 139 49.94 -9.59 -10.77
N GLN A 140 49.33 -8.75 -9.91
CA GLN A 140 50.08 -8.00 -8.89
C GLN A 140 50.78 -8.91 -7.88
N ILE A 141 50.15 -10.01 -7.46
CA ILE A 141 50.76 -11.01 -6.59
C ILE A 141 51.95 -11.69 -7.29
N ALA A 142 51.81 -12.02 -8.58
CA ALA A 142 52.89 -12.60 -9.37
C ALA A 142 54.09 -11.66 -9.49
N ASP A 143 53.85 -10.37 -9.76
CA ASP A 143 54.89 -9.34 -9.82
C ASP A 143 55.61 -9.18 -8.48
N VAL A 144 54.88 -9.10 -7.36
CA VAL A 144 55.48 -9.01 -6.01
C VAL A 144 56.34 -10.25 -5.70
N ARG A 145 55.88 -11.46 -6.08
CA ARG A 145 56.67 -12.68 -5.90
C ARG A 145 57.96 -12.65 -6.73
N LYS A 146 57.90 -12.15 -7.97
CA LYS A 146 59.07 -12.00 -8.84
C LYS A 146 60.06 -10.99 -8.27
N ASP A 147 59.59 -9.82 -7.84
CA ASP A 147 60.42 -8.80 -7.20
C ASP A 147 61.07 -9.32 -5.91
N MET A 148 60.33 -10.10 -5.12
CA MET A 148 60.84 -10.72 -3.91
C MET A 148 61.94 -11.75 -4.22
N ALA A 149 61.76 -12.59 -5.25
CA ALA A 149 62.78 -13.53 -5.70
C ALA A 149 64.08 -12.82 -6.12
N VAL A 150 63.97 -11.75 -6.92
CA VAL A 150 65.13 -10.93 -7.33
C VAL A 150 65.83 -10.29 -6.13
N ARG A 151 65.08 -9.79 -5.14
CA ARG A 151 65.65 -9.23 -3.91
C ARG A 151 66.36 -10.27 -3.06
N PHE A 152 65.85 -11.50 -3.00
CA PHE A 152 66.51 -12.61 -2.32
C PHE A 152 67.83 -12.97 -3.01
N GLU A 153 67.83 -13.17 -4.33
CA GLU A 153 69.07 -13.44 -5.09
C GLU A 153 70.13 -12.34 -4.88
N LYS A 154 69.71 -11.07 -4.90
CA LYS A 154 70.61 -9.93 -4.62
C LYS A 154 71.13 -9.93 -3.19
N THR A 155 70.33 -10.35 -2.23
CA THR A 155 70.73 -10.45 -0.82
C THR A 155 71.73 -11.60 -0.64
N ASP A 156 71.47 -12.75 -1.24
CA ASP A 156 72.39 -13.90 -1.24
C ASP A 156 73.74 -13.54 -1.87
N ALA A 157 73.73 -12.82 -3.00
CA ALA A 157 74.96 -12.31 -3.63
C ALA A 157 75.74 -11.38 -2.69
N LYS A 158 75.07 -10.40 -2.07
CA LYS A 158 75.72 -9.52 -1.08
C LYS A 158 76.28 -10.26 0.13
N ILE A 159 75.57 -11.28 0.63
CA ILE A 159 76.07 -12.12 1.72
C ILE A 159 77.31 -12.90 1.29
N ALA A 160 77.33 -13.43 0.06
CA ALA A 160 78.49 -14.11 -0.49
C ALA A 160 79.69 -13.16 -0.62
N ASP A 161 79.47 -11.94 -1.10
CA ASP A 161 80.51 -10.89 -1.20
C ASP A 161 81.07 -10.54 0.18
N VAL A 162 80.22 -10.25 1.17
CA VAL A 162 80.65 -9.95 2.56
C VAL A 162 81.46 -11.10 3.15
N ARG A 163 81.06 -12.36 2.92
CA ARG A 163 81.84 -13.52 3.38
C ARG A 163 83.21 -13.58 2.70
N LYS A 164 83.30 -13.28 1.41
CA LYS A 164 84.56 -13.25 0.66
C LYS A 164 85.49 -12.15 1.14
N ASP A 165 84.95 -10.95 1.37
CA ASP A 165 85.70 -9.81 1.90
C ASP A 165 86.26 -10.15 3.29
N PHE A 166 85.43 -10.71 4.18
CA PHE A 166 85.86 -11.15 5.51
C PHE A 166 86.99 -12.20 5.47
N MET A 167 86.91 -13.19 4.57
CA MET A 167 87.98 -14.17 4.38
C MET A 167 89.30 -13.53 3.89
N THR A 168 89.18 -12.52 3.04
CA THR A 168 90.33 -11.79 2.50
C THR A 168 90.99 -10.95 3.60
N GLU A 169 90.21 -10.19 4.37
CA GLU A 169 90.72 -9.40 5.51
C GLU A 169 91.37 -10.28 6.57
N MET A 170 90.77 -11.42 6.93
CA MET A 170 91.37 -12.38 7.87
C MET A 170 92.70 -12.95 7.37
N SER A 171 92.84 -13.18 6.06
CA SER A 171 94.09 -13.63 5.45
C SER A 171 95.18 -12.56 5.53
N LEU A 172 94.84 -11.30 5.23
CA LEU A 172 95.75 -10.16 5.37
C LEU A 172 96.17 -9.96 6.82
N MET A 173 95.22 -9.99 7.76
CA MET A 173 95.49 -9.89 9.19
C MET A 173 96.44 -10.98 9.68
N ARG A 174 96.27 -12.23 9.20
CA ARG A 174 97.20 -13.33 9.52
C ARG A 174 98.62 -13.02 9.05
N LYS A 175 98.78 -12.51 7.82
CA LYS A 175 100.09 -12.09 7.29
C LYS A 175 100.69 -10.94 8.10
N ASP A 176 99.89 -9.96 8.48
CA ASP A 176 100.33 -8.82 9.30
C ASP A 176 100.77 -9.26 10.70
N ILE A 177 100.05 -10.20 11.32
CA ILE A 177 100.44 -10.81 12.60
C ILE A 177 101.77 -11.59 12.46
N GLU A 178 101.93 -12.40 11.41
CA GLU A 178 103.19 -13.12 11.14
C GLU A 178 104.37 -12.15 10.95
N LYS A 179 104.18 -11.09 10.18
CA LYS A 179 105.18 -10.04 9.95
C LYS A 179 105.54 -9.30 11.24
N SER A 180 104.55 -8.94 12.05
CA SER A 180 104.76 -8.30 13.36
C SER A 180 105.51 -9.23 14.32
N GLY A 181 105.14 -10.52 14.36
CA GLY A 181 105.85 -11.57 15.10
C GLY A 181 107.32 -11.67 14.69
N MET A 182 107.61 -11.75 13.39
CA MET A 182 108.99 -11.76 12.89
C MET A 182 109.76 -10.50 13.30
N GLN A 183 109.18 -9.30 13.15
CA GLN A 183 109.85 -8.07 13.54
C GLN A 183 110.14 -7.99 15.05
N THR A 184 109.21 -8.44 15.89
CA THR A 184 109.41 -8.48 17.34
C THR A 184 110.47 -9.50 17.73
N THR A 185 110.47 -10.70 17.16
CA THR A 185 111.53 -11.71 17.39
C THR A 185 112.91 -11.19 16.97
N ILE A 186 113.02 -10.54 15.80
CA ILE A 186 114.28 -9.93 15.35
C ILE A 186 114.75 -8.84 16.31
N LYS A 187 113.85 -7.94 16.74
CA LYS A 187 114.18 -6.86 17.68
C LYS A 187 114.58 -7.39 19.06
N LEU A 188 113.86 -8.36 19.61
CA LEU A 188 114.17 -9.02 20.89
C LEU A 188 115.50 -9.78 20.83
N GLY A 189 115.76 -10.51 19.73
CA GLY A 189 117.04 -11.17 19.49
C GLY A 189 118.20 -10.17 19.45
N GLY A 190 118.04 -9.05 18.73
CA GLY A 190 119.02 -7.96 18.71
C GLY A 190 119.24 -7.35 20.10
N MET A 191 118.18 -7.08 20.85
CA MET A 191 118.27 -6.56 22.24
C MET A 191 118.97 -7.54 23.19
N LEU A 192 118.70 -8.84 23.09
CA LEU A 192 119.35 -9.87 23.89
C LEU A 192 120.85 -9.95 23.59
N VAL A 193 121.23 -9.89 22.31
CA VAL A 193 122.65 -9.88 21.93
C VAL A 193 123.37 -8.64 22.51
N VAL A 194 122.73 -7.47 22.46
CA VAL A 194 123.27 -6.25 23.08
C VAL A 194 123.34 -6.39 24.60
N ALA A 195 122.28 -6.86 25.26
CA ALA A 195 122.24 -7.02 26.71
C ALA A 195 123.27 -8.02 27.23
N VAL A 196 123.41 -9.18 26.56
CA VAL A 196 124.46 -10.17 26.87
C VAL A 196 125.85 -9.61 26.61
N GLY A 197 126.04 -8.85 25.52
CA GLY A 197 127.28 -8.15 25.23
C GLY A 197 127.68 -7.14 26.31
N VAL A 198 126.72 -6.37 26.83
CA VAL A 198 126.93 -5.42 27.94
C VAL A 198 127.26 -6.17 29.23
N ILE A 199 126.54 -7.24 29.58
CA ILE A 199 126.83 -8.06 30.77
C ILE A 199 128.25 -8.66 30.69
N LEU A 200 128.64 -9.18 29.52
CA LEU A 200 129.99 -9.68 29.29
C LEU A 200 131.05 -8.58 29.40
N ALA A 201 130.77 -7.36 28.92
CA ALA A 201 131.69 -6.23 29.07
C ALA A 201 131.84 -5.79 30.53
N VAL A 202 130.75 -5.79 31.31
CA VAL A 202 130.77 -5.49 32.76
C VAL A 202 131.50 -6.58 33.55
N LEU A 203 131.39 -7.85 33.17
CA LEU A 203 132.16 -8.96 33.76
C LEU A 203 133.65 -8.96 33.38
N LYS A 204 134.05 -8.17 32.37
CA LYS A 204 135.41 -8.12 31.82
C LYS A 204 136.17 -6.84 32.18
N ILE A 205 135.83 -6.22 33.31
CA ILE A 205 136.68 -5.23 33.99
C ILE A 205 137.56 -6.00 35.01
N PRO A 206 138.81 -6.37 34.67
CA PRO A 206 139.82 -6.72 35.66
C PRO A 206 140.39 -5.45 36.31
N PHE A 207 140.89 -5.66 37.53
CA PHE A 207 141.72 -4.79 38.37
C PHE A 207 142.64 -3.82 37.62
#